data_AF-A0A517W2G8-F1
#
_entry.id   AF-A0A517W2G8-F1
#
_cell.length_a   1.000
_cell.length_b   1.000
_cell.length_c   1.000
_cell.angle_alpha   90.00
_cell.angle_beta   90.00
_cell.angle_gamma   90.00
#
_symmetry.space_group_name_H-M   'P 1'
#
loop_
_entity.id
_entity.type
_entity.pdbx_description
1 polymer ?
#
loop_
_entity_poly.entity_id
_entity_poly.type
_entity_poly.pdbx_seq_one_letter_code
_entity_poly.pdbx_strand_id
1 'polypeptide(L)'
;MKLNFSPLRLLLLVGVIAGSFSIVGFAAEKATKEKICVEKTDSPHKQNSEQKLATVKEAREQARLLHEALHSTLLIVHRKYYREDEKLPIPSSVLDDVFEEMQRKRKIQFRWISVNAEAMNIDHEPKTEFEKRAADVLSSGKKEFEQVEKGTYRHAGVICLPSQCLKCHMPNRRSSATRFAGLIISLPVQK
;
A
#
# COMPACT_ATOMS: atom_id res chain seq x y z
N MET A 1 -23.72 67.61 -6.25
CA MET A 1 -23.11 68.91 -5.98
C MET A 1 -21.66 68.66 -5.55
N LYS A 2 -20.72 69.13 -6.39
CA LYS A 2 -19.26 69.34 -6.21
C LYS A 2 -18.33 68.19 -5.76
N LEU A 3 -17.46 67.83 -6.72
CA LEU A 3 -16.13 67.22 -6.60
C LEU A 3 -15.16 68.09 -5.79
N ASN A 4 -14.08 67.46 -5.30
CA ASN A 4 -12.66 67.86 -5.36
C ASN A 4 -11.89 67.32 -4.14
N PHE A 5 -10.59 67.04 -4.11
CA PHE A 5 -9.52 66.69 -5.06
C PHE A 5 -8.33 66.26 -4.14
N SER A 6 -7.44 65.39 -4.65
CA SER A 6 -6.11 64.97 -4.09
C SER A 6 -5.15 66.19 -3.89
N PRO A 7 -3.83 66.13 -3.50
CA PRO A 7 -2.90 64.99 -3.36
C PRO A 7 -1.73 65.07 -2.31
N LEU A 8 -1.04 63.94 -2.15
CA LEU A 8 0.44 63.76 -2.08
C LEU A 8 1.30 64.72 -1.23
N ARG A 9 1.96 64.18 -0.18
CA ARG A 9 3.31 64.62 0.21
C ARG A 9 4.17 63.46 0.71
N LEU A 10 5.11 63.09 -0.15
CA LEU A 10 6.31 62.30 0.10
C LEU A 10 7.31 63.14 0.92
N LEU A 11 7.83 62.64 2.04
CA LEU A 11 9.16 63.03 2.50
C LEU A 11 9.77 61.94 3.39
N LEU A 12 10.92 61.45 2.94
CA LEU A 12 11.85 60.57 3.63
C LEU A 12 12.26 61.14 5.00
N LEU A 13 12.32 60.27 6.00
CA LEU A 13 13.25 60.42 7.11
C LEU A 13 13.80 59.04 7.49
N VAL A 14 15.06 58.84 7.07
CA VAL A 14 15.93 57.76 7.52
C VAL A 14 16.22 57.98 9.00
N GLY A 15 15.91 56.97 9.82
CA GLY A 15 16.23 56.93 11.24
C GLY A 15 16.54 55.50 11.65
N VAL A 16 17.83 55.17 11.66
CA VAL A 16 18.39 53.91 12.15
C VAL A 16 18.07 53.77 13.64
N ILE A 17 17.31 52.73 14.02
CA ILE A 17 17.35 52.18 15.38
C ILE A 17 17.49 50.67 15.26
N ALA A 18 18.61 50.22 15.80
CA ALA A 18 19.04 48.85 15.90
C ALA A 18 18.14 48.01 16.82
N GLY A 19 18.10 46.71 16.54
CA GLY A 19 17.97 45.70 17.59
C GLY A 19 16.56 45.32 18.00
N SER A 20 15.97 44.38 17.27
CA SER A 20 15.33 43.17 17.82
C SER A 20 14.79 42.32 16.68
N PHE A 21 15.67 41.54 16.05
CA PHE A 21 15.23 40.37 15.30
C PHE A 21 14.68 39.36 16.33
N SER A 22 13.39 39.42 16.61
CA SER A 22 12.67 38.29 17.20
C SER A 22 12.67 37.18 16.15
N ILE A 23 13.71 36.35 16.19
CA ILE A 23 13.71 35.04 15.56
C ILE A 23 12.61 34.25 16.28
N VAL A 24 11.40 34.25 15.72
CA VAL A 24 10.40 33.25 16.06
C VAL A 24 10.95 31.96 15.49
N GLY A 25 11.66 31.23 16.34
CA GLY A 25 12.20 29.92 16.01
C GLY A 25 11.04 29.03 15.61
N PHE A 26 11.03 28.61 14.34
CA PHE A 26 10.38 27.38 13.96
C PHE A 26 11.06 26.28 14.76
N ALA A 27 10.43 25.89 15.87
CA ALA A 27 10.72 24.65 16.56
C ALA A 27 10.42 23.55 15.55
N ALA A 28 11.46 23.09 14.86
CA ALA A 28 11.43 21.86 14.10
C ALA A 28 11.05 20.76 15.09
N GLU A 29 9.80 20.34 15.02
CA GLU A 29 9.29 19.17 15.72
C GLU A 29 10.13 17.99 15.23
N LYS A 30 11.14 17.63 16.03
CA LYS A 30 11.96 16.46 15.80
C LYS A 30 11.01 15.27 15.76
N ALA A 31 10.75 14.76 14.56
CA ALA A 31 10.17 13.45 14.36
C ALA A 31 10.93 12.48 15.26
N THR A 32 10.25 12.01 16.29
CA THR A 32 10.78 11.04 17.24
C THR A 32 11.06 9.77 16.44
N LYS A 33 12.33 9.59 16.08
CA LYS A 33 12.81 8.42 15.35
C LYS A 33 12.54 7.20 16.22
N GLU A 34 11.47 6.48 15.89
CA GLU A 34 11.12 5.21 16.50
C GLU A 34 12.36 4.30 16.45
N LYS A 35 12.72 3.69 17.59
CA LYS A 35 13.79 2.70 17.65
C LYS A 35 13.30 1.44 16.93
N ILE A 36 13.46 1.43 15.61
CA ILE A 36 13.45 0.23 14.80
C ILE A 36 14.43 -0.76 15.44
N CYS A 37 14.10 -2.05 15.44
CA CYS A 37 15.06 -3.12 15.73
C CYS A 37 16.19 -3.04 14.69
N VAL A 38 17.16 -2.16 14.91
CA VAL A 38 18.38 -2.09 14.13
C VAL A 38 19.18 -3.30 14.53
N GLU A 39 19.10 -4.35 13.73
CA GLU A 39 20.12 -5.37 13.71
C GLU A 39 21.46 -4.66 13.51
N LYS A 40 22.35 -4.71 14.52
CA LYS A 40 23.71 -4.18 14.39
C LYS A 40 24.36 -4.94 13.24
N THR A 41 24.51 -4.28 12.09
CA THR A 41 25.37 -4.78 11.02
C THR A 41 26.82 -4.61 11.45
N ASP A 42 27.30 -5.53 12.28
CA ASP A 42 28.73 -5.77 12.43
C ASP A 42 29.21 -6.62 11.24
N SER A 43 30.19 -6.09 10.51
CA SER A 43 30.89 -6.64 9.34
C SER A 43 30.13 -6.78 8.01
N PRO A 44 30.84 -6.68 6.87
CA PRO A 44 30.28 -6.94 5.55
C PRO A 44 30.02 -8.43 5.44
N HIS A 45 28.87 -8.88 5.97
CA HIS A 45 28.34 -10.18 5.63
C HIS A 45 28.01 -10.12 4.15
N LYS A 46 28.94 -10.64 3.35
CA LYS A 46 28.79 -10.93 1.94
C LYS A 46 27.55 -11.82 1.83
N GLN A 47 26.36 -11.22 1.67
CA GLN A 47 25.13 -11.92 1.32
C GLN A 47 25.25 -12.36 -0.14
N ASN A 48 26.14 -13.32 -0.34
CA ASN A 48 26.20 -14.18 -1.49
C ASN A 48 25.96 -15.60 -0.98
N SER A 49 24.87 -15.80 -0.24
CA SER A 49 24.17 -17.08 -0.36
C SER A 49 23.39 -16.95 -1.65
N GLU A 50 23.77 -17.68 -2.71
CA GLU A 50 22.85 -17.97 -3.79
C GLU A 50 21.57 -18.51 -3.13
N GLN A 51 20.53 -17.67 -3.01
CA GLN A 51 19.22 -18.15 -2.59
C GLN A 51 18.81 -19.13 -3.67
N LYS A 52 18.95 -20.42 -3.38
CA LYS A 52 18.52 -21.50 -4.27
C LYS A 52 17.08 -21.20 -4.66
N LEU A 53 16.85 -20.97 -5.95
CA LEU A 53 15.51 -20.68 -6.44
C LEU A 53 14.58 -21.84 -6.07
N ALA A 54 13.33 -21.53 -5.74
CA ALA A 54 12.35 -22.55 -5.42
C ALA A 54 11.96 -23.34 -6.69
N THR A 55 11.61 -24.61 -6.54
CA THR A 55 10.85 -25.32 -7.57
C THR A 55 9.44 -24.72 -7.68
N VAL A 56 8.75 -24.94 -8.80
CA VAL A 56 7.36 -24.48 -8.97
C VAL A 56 6.44 -25.02 -7.88
N LYS A 57 6.65 -26.28 -7.45
CA LYS A 57 5.85 -26.88 -6.37
C LYS A 57 6.06 -26.16 -5.04
N GLU A 58 7.31 -25.90 -4.67
CA GLU A 58 7.64 -25.16 -3.44
C GLU A 58 7.09 -23.73 -3.49
N ALA A 59 7.25 -23.04 -4.62
CA ALA A 59 6.71 -21.69 -4.80
C ALA A 59 5.19 -21.64 -4.70
N ARG A 60 4.49 -22.66 -5.22
CA ARG A 60 3.03 -22.78 -5.09
C ARG A 60 2.60 -22.91 -3.64
N GLU A 61 3.19 -23.84 -2.90
CA GLU A 61 2.83 -24.06 -1.49
C GLU A 61 3.17 -22.82 -0.64
N GLN A 62 4.33 -22.21 -0.89
CA GLN A 62 4.72 -20.96 -0.22
C GLN A 62 3.75 -19.81 -0.53
N ALA A 63 3.34 -19.65 -1.79
CA ALA A 63 2.38 -18.61 -2.17
C ALA A 63 1.02 -18.82 -1.50
N ARG A 64 0.51 -20.06 -1.48
CA ARG A 64 -0.77 -20.37 -0.81
C ARG A 64 -0.72 -20.08 0.69
N LEU A 65 0.35 -20.48 1.35
CA LEU A 65 0.55 -20.20 2.78
C LEU A 65 0.58 -18.68 3.05
N LEU A 66 1.35 -17.93 2.25
CA LEU A 66 1.43 -16.47 2.37
C LEU A 66 0.09 -15.80 2.08
N HIS A 67 -0.63 -16.29 1.06
CA HIS A 67 -1.98 -15.81 0.74
C HIS A 67 -2.93 -15.99 1.92
N GLU A 68 -2.99 -17.19 2.50
CA GLU A 68 -3.86 -17.49 3.63
C GLU A 68 -3.53 -16.62 4.86
N ALA A 69 -2.24 -16.45 5.15
CA ALA A 69 -1.77 -15.63 6.26
C ALA A 69 -2.14 -14.15 6.07
N LEU A 70 -1.89 -13.58 4.89
CA LEU A 70 -2.17 -12.18 4.59
C LEU A 70 -3.67 -11.90 4.45
N HIS A 71 -4.42 -12.82 3.85
CA HIS A 71 -5.88 -12.77 3.81
C HIS A 71 -6.45 -12.71 5.23
N SER A 72 -6.06 -13.66 6.08
CA SER A 72 -6.57 -13.75 7.45
C SER A 72 -6.19 -12.53 8.27
N THR A 73 -4.94 -12.07 8.13
CA THR A 73 -4.45 -10.86 8.79
C THR A 73 -5.25 -9.64 8.38
N LEU A 74 -5.44 -9.42 7.08
CA LEU A 74 -6.21 -8.30 6.55
C LEU A 74 -7.63 -8.29 7.14
N LEU A 75 -8.34 -9.42 7.10
CA LEU A 75 -9.69 -9.51 7.62
C LEU A 75 -9.77 -9.28 9.14
N ILE A 76 -8.85 -9.87 9.90
CA ILE A 76 -8.83 -9.74 11.36
C ILE A 76 -8.51 -8.30 11.75
N VAL A 77 -7.47 -7.71 11.15
CA VAL A 77 -7.03 -6.35 11.47
C VAL A 77 -8.12 -5.35 11.10
N HIS A 78 -8.70 -5.49 9.91
CA HIS A 78 -9.78 -4.63 9.46
C HIS A 78 -11.02 -4.73 10.35
N ARG A 79 -11.40 -5.93 10.80
CA ARG A 79 -12.54 -6.09 11.70
C ARG A 79 -12.26 -5.52 13.10
N LYS A 80 -11.09 -5.80 13.66
CA LYS A 80 -10.79 -5.49 15.05
C LYS A 80 -10.40 -4.02 15.25
N TYR A 81 -9.62 -3.45 14.35
CA TYR A 81 -8.94 -2.17 14.58
C TYR A 81 -9.39 -1.03 13.66
N TYR A 82 -9.85 -1.32 12.43
CA TYR A 82 -10.25 -0.23 11.53
C TYR A 82 -11.59 0.38 11.96
N ARG A 83 -11.64 1.71 12.00
CA ARG A 83 -12.82 2.54 12.26
C ARG A 83 -12.86 3.63 11.20
N GLU A 84 -14.00 3.74 10.52
CA GLU A 84 -14.19 4.64 9.38
C GLU A 84 -14.07 6.11 9.77
N ASP A 85 -14.49 6.46 10.99
CA ASP A 85 -14.54 7.79 11.55
C ASP A 85 -13.23 8.25 12.22
N GLU A 86 -12.29 7.33 12.49
CA GLU A 86 -11.07 7.62 13.27
C GLU A 86 -9.86 8.02 12.41
N LYS A 87 -10.01 8.22 11.10
CA LYS A 87 -8.92 8.55 10.15
C LYS A 87 -7.69 7.63 10.27
N LEU A 88 -7.90 6.38 10.70
CA LEU A 88 -6.84 5.39 10.84
C LEU A 88 -6.36 4.91 9.45
N PRO A 89 -5.08 4.51 9.33
CA PRO A 89 -4.58 3.90 8.10
C PRO A 89 -5.42 2.70 7.65
N ILE A 90 -5.64 2.59 6.34
CA ILE A 90 -6.39 1.47 5.77
C ILE A 90 -5.53 0.20 5.92
N PRO A 91 -6.06 -0.89 6.49
CA PRO A 91 -5.30 -2.11 6.75
C PRO A 91 -4.55 -2.69 5.53
N SER A 92 -5.14 -2.63 4.34
CA SER A 92 -4.46 -3.09 3.11
C SER A 92 -3.21 -2.26 2.80
N SER A 93 -3.27 -0.95 3.02
CA SER A 93 -2.13 -0.05 2.80
C SER A 93 -1.02 -0.27 3.83
N VAL A 94 -1.37 -0.55 5.09
CA VAL A 94 -0.37 -0.91 6.12
C VAL A 94 0.34 -2.22 5.76
N LEU A 95 -0.34 -3.16 5.12
CA LEU A 95 0.28 -4.40 4.66
C LEU A 95 1.21 -4.20 3.45
N ASP A 96 1.14 -3.07 2.75
CA ASP A 96 2.06 -2.77 1.65
C ASP A 96 3.51 -2.63 2.17
N ASP A 97 3.71 -2.16 3.41
CA ASP A 97 5.04 -2.15 4.05
C ASP A 97 5.62 -3.56 4.20
N VAL A 98 4.76 -4.55 4.48
CA VAL A 98 5.17 -5.97 4.52
C VAL A 98 5.56 -6.44 3.11
N PHE A 99 4.85 -5.98 2.09
CA PHE A 99 5.12 -6.35 0.71
C PHE A 99 6.48 -5.81 0.25
N GLU A 100 6.79 -4.56 0.58
CA GLU A 100 8.08 -3.95 0.30
C GLU A 100 9.22 -4.70 0.98
N GLU A 101 9.06 -5.05 2.26
CA GLU A 101 10.06 -5.79 3.02
C GLU A 101 10.29 -7.19 2.47
N MET A 102 9.23 -7.90 2.08
CA MET A 102 9.33 -9.22 1.48
C MET A 102 9.97 -9.17 0.09
N GLN A 103 9.66 -8.15 -0.71
CA GLN A 103 10.31 -7.93 -1.99
C GLN A 103 11.80 -7.64 -1.79
N ARG A 104 12.16 -6.79 -0.83
CA ARG A 104 13.56 -6.44 -0.54
C ARG A 104 14.37 -7.66 -0.07
N LYS A 105 13.86 -8.40 0.91
CA LYS A 105 14.56 -9.49 1.62
C LYS A 105 14.49 -10.85 0.93
N ARG A 106 13.44 -11.11 0.14
CA ARG A 106 13.12 -12.44 -0.42
C ARG A 106 12.76 -12.42 -1.90
N LYS A 107 12.72 -11.25 -2.54
CA LYS A 107 12.32 -11.09 -3.96
C LYS A 107 10.93 -11.62 -4.27
N ILE A 108 10.04 -11.62 -3.26
CA ILE A 108 8.63 -12.00 -3.43
C ILE A 108 7.82 -10.72 -3.59
N GLN A 109 7.11 -10.61 -4.69
CA GLN A 109 6.25 -9.45 -4.97
C GLN A 109 4.81 -9.79 -4.62
N PHE A 110 4.12 -8.80 -4.08
CA PHE A 110 2.71 -8.89 -3.75
C PHE A 110 1.98 -7.73 -4.42
N ARG A 111 0.71 -7.93 -4.75
CA ARG A 111 -0.12 -6.89 -5.34
C ARG A 111 -1.59 -7.15 -5.06
N TRP A 112 -2.26 -6.17 -4.47
CA TRP A 112 -3.72 -6.16 -4.40
C TRP A 112 -4.31 -5.90 -5.79
N ILE A 113 -5.41 -6.59 -6.10
CA ILE A 113 -6.21 -6.32 -7.28
C ILE A 113 -7.71 -6.24 -6.95
N SER A 114 -8.43 -5.36 -7.62
CA SER A 114 -9.89 -5.45 -7.70
C SER A 114 -10.28 -6.63 -8.59
N VAL A 115 -11.38 -7.30 -8.24
CA VAL A 115 -11.87 -8.47 -8.98
C VAL A 115 -13.29 -8.20 -9.48
N ASN A 116 -14.27 -8.17 -8.58
CA ASN A 116 -15.66 -7.85 -8.93
C ASN A 116 -16.29 -6.86 -7.93
N ALA A 117 -15.43 -6.11 -7.23
CA ALA A 117 -15.76 -4.98 -6.38
C ALA A 117 -14.97 -3.75 -6.84
N GLU A 118 -15.39 -2.55 -6.42
CA GLU A 118 -14.71 -1.32 -6.81
C GLU A 118 -13.28 -1.27 -6.25
N ALA A 119 -12.35 -0.79 -7.07
CA ALA A 119 -10.98 -0.55 -6.66
C ALA A 119 -10.95 0.68 -5.74
N MET A 120 -10.51 0.49 -4.49
CA MET A 120 -10.36 1.59 -3.54
C MET A 120 -9.15 2.47 -3.82
N ASN A 121 -8.22 1.96 -4.62
CA ASN A 121 -7.10 2.69 -5.17
C ASN A 121 -7.00 2.30 -6.65
N ILE A 122 -6.81 3.29 -7.53
CA ILE A 122 -6.61 3.09 -8.97
C ILE A 122 -5.44 2.14 -9.26
N ASP A 123 -4.47 2.09 -8.36
CA ASP A 123 -3.33 1.18 -8.50
C ASP A 123 -3.69 -0.29 -8.31
N HIS A 124 -4.86 -0.60 -7.75
CA HIS A 124 -5.36 -1.96 -7.61
C HIS A 124 -6.19 -2.43 -8.80
N GLU A 125 -6.39 -1.61 -9.83
CA GLU A 125 -7.04 -2.11 -11.04
C GLU A 125 -6.14 -3.14 -11.76
N PRO A 126 -6.71 -4.23 -12.30
CA PRO A 126 -6.01 -5.13 -13.20
C PRO A 126 -5.51 -4.40 -14.46
N LYS A 127 -4.19 -4.32 -14.63
CA LYS A 127 -3.52 -3.64 -15.73
C LYS A 127 -2.97 -4.65 -16.74
N THR A 128 -2.33 -5.72 -16.27
CA THR A 128 -1.69 -6.72 -17.15
C THR A 128 -2.65 -7.82 -17.60
N GLU A 129 -2.31 -8.53 -18.67
CA GLU A 129 -3.10 -9.68 -19.15
C GLU A 129 -3.21 -10.80 -18.11
N PHE A 130 -2.17 -11.02 -17.30
CA PHE A 130 -2.26 -11.96 -16.17
C PHE A 130 -3.29 -11.48 -15.14
N GLU A 131 -3.24 -10.20 -14.77
CA GLU A 131 -4.14 -9.62 -13.76
C GLU A 131 -5.61 -9.65 -14.21
N LYS A 132 -5.88 -9.31 -15.47
CA LYS A 132 -7.24 -9.36 -16.03
C LYS A 132 -7.79 -10.79 -16.02
N ARG A 133 -7.00 -11.75 -16.51
CA ARG A 133 -7.40 -13.18 -16.45
C ARG A 133 -7.58 -13.68 -15.02
N ALA A 134 -6.71 -13.27 -14.11
CA ALA A 134 -6.86 -13.59 -12.70
C ALA A 134 -8.19 -13.04 -12.17
N ALA A 135 -8.49 -11.76 -12.40
CA ALA A 135 -9.76 -11.16 -11.99
C ALA A 135 -10.97 -11.91 -12.59
N ASP A 136 -10.95 -12.23 -13.89
CA ASP A 136 -12.03 -12.99 -14.53
C ASP A 136 -12.22 -14.37 -13.86
N VAL A 137 -11.13 -15.11 -13.67
CA VAL A 137 -11.17 -16.45 -13.06
C VAL A 137 -11.68 -16.38 -11.61
N LEU A 138 -11.17 -15.45 -10.81
CA LEU A 138 -11.58 -15.30 -9.42
C LEU A 138 -13.04 -14.83 -9.32
N SER A 139 -13.49 -13.94 -10.23
CA SER A 139 -14.88 -13.47 -10.27
C SER A 139 -15.88 -14.58 -10.58
N SER A 140 -15.46 -15.62 -11.31
CA SER A 140 -16.27 -16.81 -11.61
C SER A 140 -16.47 -17.75 -10.41
N GLY A 141 -15.87 -17.44 -9.25
CA GLY A 141 -15.98 -18.20 -8.02
C GLY A 141 -14.85 -19.21 -7.80
N LYS A 142 -13.84 -19.25 -8.68
CA LYS A 142 -12.63 -20.04 -8.40
C LYS A 142 -11.81 -19.36 -7.30
N LYS A 143 -11.21 -20.18 -6.42
CA LYS A 143 -10.45 -19.69 -5.27
C LYS A 143 -9.08 -19.11 -5.64
N GLU A 144 -8.50 -19.62 -6.71
CA GLU A 144 -7.15 -19.29 -7.14
C GLU A 144 -6.97 -19.41 -8.66
N PHE A 145 -5.97 -18.71 -9.17
CA PHE A 145 -5.43 -18.79 -10.52
C PHE A 145 -3.90 -18.75 -10.45
N GLU A 146 -3.21 -19.54 -11.27
CA GLU A 146 -1.76 -19.57 -11.28
C GLU A 146 -1.19 -19.60 -12.70
N GLN A 147 0.02 -19.08 -12.87
CA GLN A 147 0.77 -19.14 -14.12
C GLN A 147 2.26 -19.13 -13.83
N VAL A 148 3.03 -19.91 -14.61
CA VAL A 148 4.50 -19.80 -14.66
C VAL A 148 4.88 -19.16 -15.98
N GLU A 149 5.68 -18.10 -15.93
CA GLU A 149 6.21 -17.44 -17.12
C GLU A 149 7.61 -16.86 -16.84
N LYS A 150 8.56 -17.12 -17.75
CA LYS A 150 9.92 -16.52 -17.73
C LYS A 150 10.64 -16.64 -16.37
N GLY A 151 10.56 -17.81 -15.73
CA GLY A 151 11.20 -18.07 -14.43
C GLY A 151 10.50 -17.40 -13.24
N THR A 152 9.26 -16.93 -13.42
CA THR A 152 8.42 -16.40 -12.35
C THR A 152 7.16 -17.24 -12.23
N TYR A 153 6.90 -17.75 -11.04
CA TYR A 153 5.61 -18.31 -10.66
C TYR A 153 4.73 -17.18 -10.11
N ARG A 154 3.49 -17.09 -10.60
CA ARG A 154 2.49 -16.14 -10.11
C ARG A 154 1.27 -16.91 -9.62
N HIS A 155 0.85 -16.59 -8.41
CA HIS A 155 -0.39 -17.03 -7.79
C HIS A 155 -1.31 -15.83 -7.63
N ALA A 156 -2.59 -15.98 -7.92
CA ALA A 156 -3.63 -15.03 -7.58
C ALA A 156 -4.69 -15.76 -6.76
N GLY A 157 -4.96 -15.28 -5.54
CA GLY A 157 -5.94 -15.89 -4.64
C GLY A 157 -7.03 -14.90 -4.23
N VAL A 158 -8.24 -15.40 -3.97
CA VAL A 158 -9.39 -14.59 -3.54
C VAL A 158 -9.15 -13.95 -2.17
N ILE A 159 -9.46 -12.65 -2.07
CA ILE A 159 -9.76 -11.98 -0.81
C ILE A 159 -11.27 -11.80 -0.73
N CYS A 160 -11.91 -12.50 0.22
CA CYS A 160 -13.36 -12.41 0.40
C CYS A 160 -13.71 -11.07 1.03
N LEU A 161 -14.71 -10.38 0.49
CA LEU A 161 -15.19 -9.11 1.03
C LEU A 161 -16.51 -9.35 1.78
N PRO A 162 -16.48 -9.62 3.10
CA PRO A 162 -17.69 -9.74 3.90
C PRO A 162 -18.45 -8.40 3.97
N SER A 163 -19.69 -8.43 4.47
CA SER A 163 -20.61 -7.28 4.47
C SER A 163 -20.02 -5.97 5.00
N GLN A 164 -19.14 -6.04 6.00
CA GLN A 164 -18.46 -4.86 6.56
C GLN A 164 -17.50 -4.19 5.56
N CYS A 165 -16.80 -4.98 4.73
CA CYS A 165 -15.86 -4.48 3.71
C CYS A 165 -16.60 -3.82 2.55
N LEU A 166 -17.83 -4.29 2.27
CA LEU A 166 -18.65 -3.76 1.19
C LEU A 166 -19.20 -2.35 1.43
N LYS A 167 -19.09 -1.82 2.66
CA LYS A 167 -19.43 -0.42 2.92
C LYS A 167 -18.59 0.54 2.07
N CYS A 168 -17.29 0.25 1.97
CA CYS A 168 -16.35 1.06 1.21
C CYS A 168 -16.16 0.51 -0.21
N HIS A 169 -16.06 -0.80 -0.37
CA HIS A 169 -15.78 -1.42 -1.67
C HIS A 169 -16.96 -1.45 -2.65
N MET A 170 -18.19 -1.21 -2.16
CA MET A 170 -19.42 -1.21 -2.96
C MET A 170 -20.50 -0.33 -2.28
N PRO A 171 -20.26 0.99 -2.08
CA PRO A 171 -21.14 1.85 -1.29
C PRO A 171 -22.56 1.92 -1.88
N ASN A 172 -22.68 1.77 -3.20
CA ASN A 172 -23.94 1.82 -3.95
C ASN A 172 -24.42 0.44 -4.41
N ARG A 173 -24.10 -0.64 -3.67
CA ARG A 173 -24.44 -2.00 -4.11
C ARG A 173 -25.94 -2.19 -4.32
N ARG A 174 -26.30 -2.78 -5.46
CA ARG A 174 -27.69 -3.15 -5.82
C ARG A 174 -27.95 -4.65 -5.81
N SER A 175 -26.97 -5.44 -5.39
CA SER A 175 -26.99 -6.90 -5.45
C SER A 175 -26.37 -7.49 -4.18
N SER A 176 -26.83 -8.68 -3.80
CA SER A 176 -26.30 -9.53 -2.72
C SER A 176 -25.23 -10.52 -3.20
N ALA A 177 -24.83 -10.47 -4.47
CA ALA A 177 -23.78 -11.33 -5.00
C ALA A 177 -22.48 -11.18 -4.19
N THR A 178 -21.79 -12.30 -3.96
CA THR A 178 -20.51 -12.30 -3.27
C THR A 178 -19.49 -11.48 -4.04
N ARG A 179 -18.71 -10.71 -3.29
CA ARG A 179 -17.70 -9.80 -3.82
C ARG A 179 -16.32 -10.20 -3.33
N PHE A 180 -15.35 -9.98 -4.20
CA PHE A 180 -13.99 -10.40 -4.06
C PHE A 180 -13.06 -9.25 -4.45
N ALA A 181 -11.96 -9.17 -3.73
CA ALA A 181 -10.70 -8.63 -4.21
C ALA A 181 -9.75 -9.81 -4.46
N GLY A 182 -8.53 -9.52 -4.89
CA GLY A 182 -7.48 -10.52 -5.09
C GLY A 182 -6.16 -10.08 -4.51
N LEU A 183 -5.33 -11.06 -4.18
CA LEU A 183 -3.92 -10.88 -3.86
C LEU A 183 -3.10 -11.71 -4.83
N ILE A 184 -2.25 -11.03 -5.59
CA ILE A 184 -1.25 -11.65 -6.46
C ILE A 184 0.05 -11.78 -5.68
N ILE A 185 0.68 -12.94 -5.79
CA ILE A 185 1.99 -13.24 -5.21
C ILE A 185 2.88 -13.79 -6.32
N SER A 186 4.03 -13.16 -6.54
CA SER A 186 5.01 -13.57 -7.55
C SER A 186 6.31 -14.00 -6.89
N LEU A 187 6.79 -15.19 -7.26
CA LEU A 187 8.02 -15.78 -6.75
C LEU A 187 8.95 -16.15 -7.91
N PRO A 188 10.27 -15.93 -7.79
CA PRO A 188 11.23 -16.47 -8.74
C PRO A 188 11.33 -17.99 -8.55
N VAL A 189 11.36 -18.72 -9.66
CA VAL A 189 11.45 -20.18 -9.67
C VAL A 189 12.56 -20.67 -10.59
N GLN A 190 13.04 -21.87 -10.33
CA GLN A 190 13.95 -22.58 -11.25
C GLN A 190 13.27 -22.71 -12.62
N LYS A 191 14.05 -22.51 -13.69
CA LYS A 191 13.58 -22.69 -15.06
C LYS A 191 13.32 -24.15 -15.38
#